data_AF-A0A4R5M5S0-F1
#
_entry.id   AF-A0A4R5M5S0-F1
#
_cell.length_a   1.000
_cell.length_b   1.000
_cell.length_c   1.000
_cell.angle_alpha   90.00
_cell.angle_beta   90.00
_cell.angle_gamma   90.00
#
_symmetry.space_group_name_H-M   'P 1'
#
loop_
_entity.id
_entity.type
_entity.pdbx_description
1 polymer ?
#
loop_
_entity_poly.entity_id
_entity_poly.type
_entity_poly.pdbx_seq_one_letter_code
_entity_poly.pdbx_strand_id
1 'polypeptide(L)'
;MSVRQVESINTDDSAGPRVEVMIAARFDELHGELMLGRALLVDIGASNVEEYLNRLDSSEGAQEDYTCFIVPVEPESKQMKDTMKTINLLADLGVDPKRIRVLLNKVELVKSEAREVTLRRLFGQLFELHEHDASFWLNHDALVPKNDVFTLAAAAGRTIHDIATDGVDYKAQLIDAPTASEKDRLVRLVGLKRKALSIEPLLDQAFNALMAGVDA
;
A
#
# COMPACT_ATOMS: atom_id res chain seq x y z
N MET A 1 -13.52 -9.62 -2.09
CA MET A 1 -12.44 -9.10 -2.94
C MET A 1 -11.24 -10.02 -2.80
N SER A 2 -10.62 -10.44 -3.89
CA SER A 2 -9.40 -11.27 -3.86
C SER A 2 -8.17 -10.47 -4.26
N VAL A 3 -7.01 -10.81 -3.72
CA VAL A 3 -5.74 -10.15 -4.05
C VAL A 3 -5.02 -10.92 -5.16
N ARG A 4 -4.52 -10.21 -6.17
CA ARG A 4 -3.67 -10.73 -7.24
C ARG A 4 -2.33 -10.02 -7.21
N GLN A 5 -1.27 -10.78 -6.95
CA GLN A 5 0.09 -10.26 -6.92
C GLN A 5 0.73 -10.35 -8.30
N VAL A 6 1.29 -9.24 -8.77
CA VAL A 6 2.09 -9.12 -9.99
C VAL A 6 3.55 -8.95 -9.58
N GLU A 7 4.25 -10.08 -9.57
CA GLU A 7 5.66 -10.16 -9.17
C GLU A 7 6.49 -10.89 -10.23
N SER A 8 7.74 -10.47 -10.38
CA SER A 8 8.74 -11.22 -11.15
C SER A 8 9.21 -12.40 -10.31
N ILE A 9 9.04 -13.62 -10.84
CA ILE A 9 9.73 -14.79 -10.32
C ILE A 9 11.14 -14.76 -10.92
N ASN A 10 12.13 -14.33 -10.14
CA ASN A 10 13.53 -14.52 -10.47
C ASN A 10 13.82 -16.03 -10.42
N THR A 11 13.56 -16.71 -11.53
CA THR A 11 13.96 -18.11 -11.70
C THR A 11 15.43 -18.04 -12.08
N ASP A 12 16.31 -18.49 -11.18
CA ASP A 12 17.75 -18.59 -11.46
C ASP A 12 17.99 -19.22 -12.83
N ASP A 13 18.92 -18.62 -13.57
CA ASP A 13 19.32 -18.88 -14.94
C ASP A 13 19.25 -20.39 -15.29
N SER A 14 18.32 -20.76 -16.19
CA SER A 14 18.49 -21.78 -17.28
C SER A 14 17.19 -22.45 -17.74
N ALA A 15 16.03 -22.29 -17.08
CA ALA A 15 14.81 -23.03 -17.47
C ALA A 15 13.46 -22.33 -17.28
N GLY A 16 13.42 -21.11 -16.75
CA GLY A 16 12.18 -20.37 -16.47
C GLY A 16 11.75 -19.43 -17.61
N PRO A 17 10.46 -19.08 -17.71
CA PRO A 17 10.00 -18.00 -18.59
C PRO A 17 10.67 -16.67 -18.21
N ARG A 18 10.97 -15.82 -19.20
CA ARG A 18 11.49 -14.47 -18.97
C ARG A 18 10.49 -13.65 -18.14
N VAL A 19 10.98 -12.70 -17.33
CA VAL A 19 10.16 -11.79 -16.51
C VAL A 19 9.02 -11.16 -17.32
N GLU A 20 9.34 -10.67 -18.52
CA GLU A 20 8.35 -10.05 -19.40
C GLU A 20 7.19 -11.00 -19.75
N VAL A 21 7.51 -12.26 -20.05
CA VAL A 21 6.52 -13.30 -20.40
C VAL A 21 5.63 -13.63 -19.20
N MET A 22 6.18 -13.60 -18.00
CA MET A 22 5.42 -13.83 -16.77
C MET A 22 4.43 -12.69 -16.50
N ILE A 23 4.88 -11.43 -16.63
CA ILE A 23 4.02 -10.27 -16.45
C ILE A 23 2.91 -10.26 -17.52
N ALA A 24 3.25 -10.61 -18.78
CA ALA A 24 2.26 -10.75 -19.86
C ALA A 24 1.14 -11.75 -19.51
N ALA A 25 1.52 -12.97 -19.13
CA ALA A 25 0.55 -14.01 -18.81
C ALA A 25 -0.35 -13.63 -17.61
N ARG A 26 0.23 -12.96 -16.60
CA ARG A 26 -0.51 -12.44 -15.44
C ARG A 26 -1.45 -11.31 -15.83
N PHE A 27 -1.03 -10.42 -16.72
CA PHE A 27 -1.83 -9.31 -17.23
C PHE A 27 -3.09 -9.84 -17.93
N ASP A 28 -2.94 -10.80 -18.84
CA ASP A 28 -4.07 -11.38 -19.60
C ASP A 28 -5.06 -12.13 -18.67
N GLU A 29 -4.55 -12.95 -17.74
CA GLU A 29 -5.38 -13.65 -16.74
C GLU A 29 -6.20 -12.66 -15.92
N LEU A 30 -5.55 -11.59 -15.44
CA LEU A 30 -6.15 -10.58 -14.58
C LEU A 30 -7.23 -9.77 -15.30
N HIS A 31 -6.96 -9.26 -16.50
CA HIS A 31 -7.94 -8.45 -17.23
C HIS A 31 -9.13 -9.30 -17.66
N GLY A 32 -8.92 -10.59 -17.99
CA GLY A 32 -10.02 -11.54 -18.17
C GLY A 32 -10.93 -11.63 -16.94
N GLU A 33 -10.38 -11.60 -15.73
CA GLU A 33 -11.17 -11.61 -14.50
C GLU A 33 -11.89 -10.29 -14.20
N LEU A 34 -11.23 -9.15 -14.45
CA LEU A 34 -11.83 -7.83 -14.32
C LEU A 34 -13.02 -7.66 -15.28
N MET A 35 -12.87 -8.10 -16.53
CA MET A 35 -13.92 -8.13 -17.55
C MET A 35 -15.13 -8.98 -17.16
N LEU A 36 -14.91 -10.02 -16.36
CA LEU A 36 -15.98 -10.86 -15.80
C LEU A 36 -16.66 -10.22 -14.56
N GLY A 37 -16.31 -8.97 -14.23
CA GLY A 37 -16.88 -8.21 -13.12
C GLY A 37 -16.36 -8.66 -11.75
N ARG A 38 -15.17 -9.29 -11.67
CA ARG A 38 -14.59 -9.69 -10.37
C ARG A 38 -13.97 -8.48 -9.69
N ALA A 39 -14.33 -8.26 -8.42
CA ALA A 39 -13.67 -7.29 -7.57
C ALA A 39 -12.29 -7.80 -7.11
N LEU A 40 -11.22 -7.20 -7.63
CA LEU A 40 -9.84 -7.58 -7.38
C LEU A 40 -9.03 -6.43 -6.75
N LEU A 41 -8.12 -6.76 -5.86
CA LEU A 41 -7.01 -5.90 -5.48
C LEU A 41 -5.77 -6.38 -6.24
N VAL A 42 -5.19 -5.53 -7.07
CA VAL A 42 -4.02 -5.86 -7.88
C VAL A 42 -2.78 -5.25 -7.23
N ASP A 43 -1.97 -6.10 -6.65
CA ASP A 43 -0.77 -5.74 -5.90
C ASP A 43 0.45 -5.89 -6.82
N ILE A 44 0.98 -4.76 -7.29
CA ILE A 44 2.07 -4.72 -8.27
C ILE A 44 3.37 -4.40 -7.55
N GLY A 45 4.33 -5.34 -7.60
CA GLY A 45 5.65 -5.13 -7.03
C GLY A 45 6.36 -3.93 -7.68
N ALA A 46 7.07 -3.15 -6.87
CA ALA A 46 7.71 -1.90 -7.31
C ALA A 46 8.62 -2.06 -8.53
N SER A 47 9.29 -3.21 -8.68
CA SER A 47 10.15 -3.51 -9.83
C SER A 47 9.40 -3.86 -11.11
N ASN A 48 8.09 -4.11 -11.03
CA ASN A 48 7.26 -4.56 -12.15
C ASN A 48 6.29 -3.46 -12.62
N VAL A 49 6.14 -2.36 -11.88
CA VAL A 49 5.20 -1.26 -12.18
C VAL A 49 5.39 -0.72 -13.59
N GLU A 50 6.62 -0.38 -13.98
CA GLU A 50 6.89 0.22 -15.29
C GLU A 50 6.52 -0.72 -16.45
N GLU A 51 6.92 -1.99 -16.38
CA GLU A 51 6.55 -2.95 -17.41
C GLU A 51 5.03 -3.19 -17.45
N TYR A 52 4.39 -3.25 -16.29
CA TYR A 52 2.95 -3.42 -16.21
C TYR A 52 2.19 -2.25 -16.84
N LEU A 53 2.60 -1.01 -16.56
CA LEU A 53 1.99 0.18 -17.16
C LEU A 53 2.24 0.27 -18.66
N ASN A 54 3.41 -0.15 -19.15
CA ASN A 54 3.67 -0.22 -20.60
C ASN A 54 2.74 -1.22 -21.30
N ARG A 55 2.35 -2.31 -20.61
CA ARG A 55 1.35 -3.26 -21.15
C ARG A 55 -0.04 -2.66 -21.16
N LEU A 56 -0.38 -1.91 -20.11
CA LEU A 56 -1.62 -1.16 -20.06
C LEU A 56 -1.70 -0.15 -21.22
N ASP A 57 -0.61 0.56 -21.53
CA ASP A 57 -0.49 1.47 -22.68
C ASP A 57 -0.72 0.77 -24.01
N SER A 58 -0.13 -0.43 -24.17
CA SER A 58 -0.26 -1.22 -25.40
C SER A 58 -1.65 -1.84 -25.61
N SER A 59 -2.50 -1.83 -24.59
CA SER A 59 -3.84 -2.40 -24.60
C SER A 59 -4.87 -1.30 -24.45
N GLU A 60 -5.23 -0.67 -25.58
CA GLU A 60 -6.13 0.49 -25.62
C GLU A 60 -7.40 0.29 -24.76
N GLY A 61 -7.58 1.17 -23.78
CA GLY A 61 -8.74 1.18 -22.88
C GLY A 61 -8.64 0.26 -21.67
N ALA A 62 -7.60 -0.57 -21.55
CA ALA A 62 -7.44 -1.49 -20.40
C ALA A 62 -7.29 -0.75 -19.05
N GLN A 63 -6.84 0.50 -19.07
CA GLN A 63 -6.81 1.33 -17.87
C GLN A 63 -8.20 1.61 -17.29
N GLU A 64 -9.27 1.53 -18.09
CA GLU A 64 -10.66 1.70 -17.64
C GLU A 64 -11.18 0.52 -16.81
N ASP A 65 -10.51 -0.62 -16.86
CA ASP A 65 -10.88 -1.83 -16.11
C ASP A 65 -10.65 -1.67 -14.60
N TYR A 66 -9.87 -0.66 -14.22
CA TYR A 66 -9.54 -0.34 -12.84
C TYR A 66 -10.37 0.82 -12.34
N THR A 67 -11.15 0.62 -11.28
CA THR A 67 -11.88 1.73 -10.64
C THR A 67 -10.92 2.86 -10.21
N CYS A 68 -9.78 2.52 -9.63
CA CYS A 68 -8.74 3.47 -9.24
C CYS A 68 -7.37 2.80 -9.15
N PHE A 69 -6.32 3.62 -9.12
CA PHE A 69 -4.92 3.25 -8.93
C PHE A 69 -4.43 3.86 -7.63
N ILE A 70 -3.99 3.03 -6.68
CA ILE A 70 -3.44 3.50 -5.40
C ILE A 70 -1.92 3.52 -5.50
N VAL A 71 -1.33 4.70 -5.33
CA VAL A 71 0.13 4.90 -5.43
C VAL A 71 0.66 5.33 -4.06
N PRO A 72 1.27 4.42 -3.27
CA PRO A 72 1.89 4.77 -2.01
C PRO A 72 3.21 5.53 -2.25
N VAL A 73 3.44 6.56 -1.44
CA VAL A 73 4.66 7.38 -1.49
C VAL A 73 5.34 7.41 -0.13
N GLU A 74 6.66 7.29 -0.11
CA GLU A 74 7.48 7.42 1.10
C GLU A 74 8.35 8.68 1.04
N PRO A 75 8.73 9.29 2.18
CA PRO A 75 9.60 10.48 2.20
C PRO A 75 11.02 10.25 1.65
N GLU A 76 11.40 9.01 1.39
CA GLU A 76 12.73 8.66 0.88
C GLU A 76 12.88 9.09 -0.59
N SER A 77 14.00 9.74 -0.92
CA SER A 77 14.19 10.42 -2.19
C SER A 77 14.06 9.52 -3.42
N LYS A 78 14.53 8.26 -3.36
CA LYS A 78 14.38 7.33 -4.48
C LYS A 78 12.92 6.91 -4.64
N GLN A 79 12.26 6.47 -3.56
CA GLN A 79 10.84 6.10 -3.59
C GLN A 79 9.94 7.24 -4.06
N MET A 80 10.23 8.48 -3.66
CA MET A 80 9.51 9.67 -4.13
C MET A 80 9.58 9.84 -5.65
N LYS A 81 10.77 9.70 -6.23
CA LYS A 81 10.96 9.82 -7.68
C LYS A 81 10.26 8.72 -8.45
N ASP A 82 10.35 7.49 -7.97
CA ASP A 82 9.68 6.33 -8.58
C ASP A 82 8.15 6.50 -8.53
N THR A 83 7.63 7.06 -7.43
CA THR A 83 6.21 7.42 -7.27
C THR A 83 5.79 8.49 -8.30
N MET A 84 6.53 9.60 -8.41
CA MET A 84 6.21 10.66 -9.37
C MET A 84 6.27 10.16 -10.82
N LYS A 85 7.23 9.29 -11.16
CA LYS A 85 7.29 8.63 -12.47
C LYS A 85 6.03 7.80 -12.72
N THR A 86 5.59 7.02 -11.73
CA THR A 86 4.38 6.19 -11.82
C THR A 86 3.13 7.05 -12.04
N ILE A 87 2.99 8.16 -11.31
CA ILE A 87 1.87 9.11 -11.49
C ILE A 87 1.86 9.68 -12.90
N ASN A 88 3.01 10.11 -13.42
CA ASN A 88 3.10 10.66 -14.77
C ASN A 88 2.75 9.62 -15.84
N LEU A 89 3.23 8.39 -15.71
CA LEU A 89 2.86 7.30 -16.61
C LEU A 89 1.35 7.06 -16.61
N LEU A 90 0.70 7.03 -15.45
CA LEU A 90 -0.76 6.89 -15.36
C LEU A 90 -1.51 8.08 -15.98
N ALA A 91 -1.00 9.30 -15.81
CA ALA A 91 -1.57 10.48 -16.44
C ALA A 91 -1.42 10.44 -17.97
N ASP A 92 -0.25 10.01 -18.47
CA ASP A 92 0.03 9.84 -19.90
C ASP A 92 -0.87 8.76 -20.54
N LEU A 93 -1.22 7.72 -19.78
CA LEU A 93 -2.23 6.70 -20.14
C LEU A 93 -3.66 7.24 -20.21
N GLY A 94 -3.88 8.50 -19.84
CA GLY A 94 -5.21 9.14 -19.84
C GLY A 94 -6.09 8.73 -18.66
N VAL A 95 -5.53 8.18 -17.59
CA VAL A 95 -6.30 7.89 -16.36
C VAL A 95 -6.77 9.21 -15.74
N ASP A 96 -8.06 9.29 -15.40
CA ASP A 96 -8.62 10.46 -14.71
C ASP A 96 -7.79 10.76 -13.43
N PRO A 97 -7.37 12.01 -13.18
CA PRO A 97 -6.70 12.38 -11.92
C PRO A 97 -7.46 11.95 -10.66
N LYS A 98 -8.80 11.96 -10.72
CA LYS A 98 -9.69 11.42 -9.69
C LYS A 98 -9.75 9.89 -9.67
N ARG A 99 -8.88 9.17 -10.35
CA ARG A 99 -8.68 7.72 -10.19
C ARG A 99 -7.24 7.40 -9.77
N ILE A 100 -6.30 8.33 -9.87
CA ILE A 100 -4.95 8.19 -9.33
C ILE A 100 -4.95 8.68 -7.88
N ARG A 101 -4.83 7.77 -6.92
CA ARG A 101 -4.98 8.00 -5.47
C ARG A 101 -3.65 7.88 -4.76
N VAL A 102 -3.15 8.97 -4.21
CA VAL A 102 -1.86 8.94 -3.51
C VAL A 102 -2.04 8.68 -2.01
N LEU A 103 -1.28 7.71 -1.49
CA LEU A 103 -1.23 7.35 -0.07
C LEU A 103 0.11 7.79 0.53
N LEU A 104 0.07 8.74 1.48
CA LEU A 104 1.25 9.22 2.19
C LEU A 104 1.71 8.15 3.20
N ASN A 105 2.74 7.38 2.87
CA ASN A 105 3.19 6.24 3.66
C ASN A 105 4.38 6.58 4.59
N LYS A 106 4.52 5.81 5.67
CA LYS A 106 5.59 5.91 6.68
C LYS A 106 5.83 7.35 7.17
N VAL A 107 4.75 8.07 7.46
CA VAL A 107 4.85 9.47 7.89
C VAL A 107 5.24 9.58 9.36
N GLU A 108 6.27 10.38 9.65
CA GLU A 108 6.67 10.75 11.01
C GLU A 108 6.13 12.16 11.33
N LEU A 109 4.95 12.20 11.95
CA LEU A 109 4.34 13.47 12.38
C LEU A 109 5.08 14.05 13.59
N VAL A 110 5.41 15.34 13.51
CA VAL A 110 6.10 16.07 14.58
C VAL A 110 5.05 16.75 15.46
N LYS A 111 4.94 16.34 16.73
CA LYS A 111 3.90 16.84 17.65
C LYS A 111 3.92 18.37 17.86
N SER A 112 5.09 18.99 17.73
CA SER A 112 5.29 20.43 17.91
C SER A 112 5.09 21.25 16.63
N GLU A 113 4.70 20.60 15.52
CA GLU A 113 4.57 21.22 14.20
C GLU A 113 3.16 20.96 13.66
N ALA A 114 2.60 21.91 12.92
CA ALA A 114 1.34 21.69 12.23
C ALA A 114 1.53 20.60 11.16
N ARG A 115 0.53 19.73 11.00
CA ARG A 115 0.58 18.58 10.10
C ARG A 115 0.99 18.97 8.69
N GLU A 116 0.39 20.02 8.14
CA GLU A 116 0.63 20.50 6.79
C GLU A 116 2.09 20.91 6.58
N VAL A 117 2.71 21.52 7.59
CA VAL A 117 4.13 21.90 7.53
C VAL A 117 5.00 20.65 7.52
N THR A 118 4.72 19.66 8.37
CA THR A 118 5.42 18.36 8.34
C THR A 118 5.27 17.68 6.98
N LEU A 119 4.06 17.62 6.42
CA LEU A 119 3.81 16.96 5.14
C LEU A 119 4.52 17.65 3.98
N ARG A 120 4.48 18.99 3.91
CA ARG A 120 5.20 19.73 2.87
C ARG A 120 6.71 19.55 2.97
N ARG A 121 7.25 19.44 4.19
CA ARG A 121 8.68 19.14 4.39
C ARG A 121 9.06 17.73 3.94
N LEU A 122 8.19 16.75 4.14
CA LEU A 122 8.45 15.35 3.78
C LEU A 122 8.18 15.05 2.29
N PHE A 123 7.17 15.68 1.70
CA PHE A 123 6.65 15.37 0.37
C PHE A 123 6.63 16.57 -0.58
N GLY A 124 7.48 17.58 -0.36
CA GLY A 124 7.44 18.85 -1.10
C GLY A 124 7.33 18.71 -2.62
N GLN A 125 8.15 17.84 -3.23
CA GLN A 125 8.12 17.59 -4.68
C GLN A 125 6.77 17.05 -5.18
N LEU A 126 6.10 16.20 -4.39
CA LEU A 126 4.78 15.67 -4.71
C LEU A 126 3.72 16.78 -4.64
N PHE A 127 3.80 17.65 -3.62
CA PHE A 127 2.88 18.79 -3.48
C PHE A 127 3.06 19.79 -4.62
N GLU A 128 4.30 20.09 -5.01
CA GLU A 128 4.62 20.95 -6.15
C GLU A 128 4.04 20.35 -7.46
N LEU A 129 4.20 19.05 -7.68
CA LEU A 129 3.61 18.35 -8.83
C LEU A 129 2.08 18.46 -8.84
N HIS A 130 1.44 18.20 -7.71
CA HIS A 130 -0.02 18.30 -7.58
C HIS A 130 -0.55 19.71 -7.85
N GLU A 131 0.15 20.73 -7.33
CA GLU A 131 -0.23 22.15 -7.50
C GLU A 131 -0.03 22.63 -8.94
N HIS A 132 0.94 22.07 -9.67
CA HIS A 132 1.22 22.45 -11.06
C HIS A 132 0.35 21.72 -12.09
N ASP A 133 0.23 20.39 -11.97
CA ASP A 133 -0.38 19.54 -13.01
C ASP A 133 -1.79 19.06 -12.67
N ALA A 134 -2.16 19.04 -11.39
CA ALA A 134 -3.41 18.44 -10.89
C ALA A 134 -3.68 17.03 -11.46
N SER A 135 -2.61 16.26 -11.70
CA SER A 135 -2.63 14.96 -12.39
C SER A 135 -3.07 13.79 -11.52
N PHE A 136 -3.29 14.00 -10.23
CA PHE A 136 -3.74 12.96 -9.29
C PHE A 136 -4.54 13.57 -8.14
N TRP A 137 -5.18 12.71 -7.36
CA TRP A 137 -5.90 13.09 -6.15
C TRP A 137 -5.02 12.94 -4.90
N LEU A 138 -4.85 14.05 -4.19
CA LEU A 138 -4.11 14.11 -2.93
C LEU A 138 -5.04 14.50 -1.77
N ASN A 139 -5.16 13.61 -0.79
CA ASN A 139 -5.84 13.89 0.48
C ASN A 139 -4.84 13.76 1.63
N HIS A 140 -4.65 14.82 2.41
CA HIS A 140 -3.69 14.81 3.51
C HIS A 140 -4.05 13.79 4.60
N ASP A 141 -5.31 13.38 4.70
CA ASP A 141 -5.81 12.33 5.60
C ASP A 141 -5.56 10.91 5.09
N ALA A 142 -5.26 10.72 3.80
CA ALA A 142 -4.83 9.44 3.25
C ALA A 142 -3.35 9.20 3.60
N LEU A 143 -3.12 8.87 4.88
CA LEU A 143 -1.79 8.82 5.48
C LEU A 143 -1.64 7.63 6.42
N VAL A 144 -0.54 6.90 6.27
CA VAL A 144 -0.12 5.84 7.19
C VAL A 144 1.10 6.32 7.99
N PRO A 145 1.02 6.39 9.32
CA PRO A 145 2.16 6.78 10.14
C PRO A 145 3.23 5.69 10.13
N LYS A 146 4.49 6.10 10.27
CA LYS A 146 5.58 5.14 10.47
C LYS A 146 5.40 4.43 11.80
N ASN A 147 5.36 3.10 11.76
CA ASN A 147 5.16 2.28 12.95
C ASN A 147 5.87 0.94 12.77
N ASP A 148 6.48 0.42 13.84
CA ASP A 148 7.17 -0.88 13.84
C ASP A 148 6.19 -2.07 13.87
N VAL A 149 4.91 -1.82 14.17
CA VAL A 149 3.86 -2.84 14.21
C VAL A 149 3.71 -3.61 12.90
N PHE A 150 3.93 -2.97 11.74
CA PHE A 150 3.87 -3.64 10.43
C PHE A 150 4.93 -4.75 10.32
N THR A 151 6.18 -4.43 10.70
CA THR A 151 7.28 -5.39 10.71
C THR A 151 7.02 -6.53 11.70
N LEU A 152 6.51 -6.20 12.89
CA LEU A 152 6.20 -7.18 13.92
C LEU A 152 5.04 -8.11 13.52
N ALA A 153 4.00 -7.57 12.90
CA ALA A 153 2.86 -8.32 12.40
C ALA A 153 3.26 -9.26 11.25
N ALA A 154 4.04 -8.75 10.29
CA ALA A 154 4.59 -9.55 9.18
C ALA A 154 5.47 -10.69 9.68
N ALA A 155 6.37 -10.44 10.64
CA ALA A 155 7.20 -11.48 11.25
C ALA A 155 6.37 -12.54 12.00
N ALA A 156 5.17 -12.19 12.47
CA ALA A 156 4.22 -13.11 13.07
C ALA A 156 3.30 -13.82 12.06
N GLY A 157 3.38 -13.48 10.77
CA GLY A 157 2.50 -14.02 9.73
C GLY A 157 1.03 -13.64 9.92
N ARG A 158 0.75 -12.52 10.58
CA ARG A 158 -0.61 -12.06 10.91
C ARG A 158 -0.83 -10.64 10.39
N THR A 159 -2.07 -10.30 10.08
CA THR A 159 -2.40 -8.90 9.79
C THR A 159 -2.54 -8.11 11.09
N ILE A 160 -2.44 -6.78 11.00
CA ILE A 160 -2.69 -5.88 12.13
C ILE A 160 -4.12 -6.06 12.64
N HIS A 161 -5.09 -6.17 11.74
CA HIS A 161 -6.49 -6.38 12.09
C HIS A 161 -6.70 -7.69 12.85
N ASP A 162 -6.08 -8.80 12.40
CA ASP A 162 -6.16 -10.08 13.11
C ASP A 162 -5.57 -9.98 14.51
N ILE A 163 -4.49 -9.20 14.70
CA ILE A 163 -3.86 -8.99 16.01
C ILE A 163 -4.75 -8.13 16.91
N ALA A 164 -5.35 -7.07 16.37
CA ALA A 164 -6.23 -6.17 17.10
C ALA A 164 -7.50 -6.90 17.60
N THR A 165 -8.05 -7.78 16.76
CA THR A 165 -9.38 -8.38 16.95
C THR A 165 -9.38 -9.84 17.43
N ASP A 166 -8.23 -10.45 17.71
CA ASP A 166 -8.15 -11.88 18.09
C ASP A 166 -8.88 -12.30 19.38
N GLY A 167 -9.44 -11.35 20.14
CA GLY A 167 -10.15 -11.63 21.38
C GLY A 167 -9.27 -12.17 22.52
N VAL A 168 -7.95 -12.29 22.33
CA VAL A 168 -7.05 -12.89 23.31
C VAL A 168 -6.66 -11.86 24.38
N ASP A 169 -6.90 -12.19 25.65
CA ASP A 169 -6.40 -11.41 26.78
C ASP A 169 -5.00 -11.88 27.21
N TYR A 170 -3.99 -11.41 26.49
CA TYR A 170 -2.59 -11.69 26.81
C TYR A 170 -2.17 -11.16 28.19
N LYS A 171 -2.88 -10.19 28.78
CA LYS A 171 -2.57 -9.71 30.14
C LYS A 171 -3.04 -10.70 31.19
N ALA A 172 -4.22 -11.28 31.02
CA ALA A 172 -4.71 -12.35 31.89
C ALA A 172 -3.73 -13.54 31.86
N GLN A 173 -3.33 -13.98 30.66
CA GLN A 173 -2.33 -15.04 30.51
C GLN A 173 -0.98 -14.70 31.15
N LEU A 174 -0.56 -13.43 31.13
CA LEU A 174 0.70 -12.99 31.73
C LEU A 174 0.71 -13.15 33.26
N ILE A 175 -0.44 -12.98 33.92
CA ILE A 175 -0.59 -13.16 35.37
C ILE A 175 -0.36 -14.63 35.74
N ASP A 176 -0.95 -15.55 34.96
CA ASP A 176 -0.93 -16.99 35.23
C ASP A 176 0.33 -17.70 34.69
N ALA A 177 1.21 -16.98 33.98
CA ALA A 177 2.37 -17.57 33.31
C ALA A 177 3.40 -18.17 34.30
N PRO A 178 3.80 -19.45 34.14
CA PRO A 178 4.60 -20.16 35.13
C PRO A 178 6.11 -19.89 35.04
N THR A 179 6.61 -19.45 33.88
CA THR A 179 8.06 -19.28 33.63
C THR A 179 8.40 -17.87 33.19
N ALA A 180 9.65 -17.44 33.44
CA ALA A 180 10.14 -16.15 32.96
C ALA A 180 10.09 -16.04 31.42
N SER A 181 10.43 -17.12 30.70
CA SER A 181 10.38 -17.15 29.24
C SER A 181 8.97 -16.97 28.69
N GLU A 182 7.95 -17.56 29.32
CA GLU A 182 6.56 -17.39 28.90
C GLU A 182 6.05 -15.97 29.22
N LYS A 183 6.46 -15.40 30.36
CA LYS A 183 6.19 -14.01 30.70
C LYS A 183 6.78 -13.04 29.66
N ASP A 184 8.03 -13.24 29.26
CA ASP A 184 8.68 -12.39 28.25
C ASP A 184 7.96 -12.45 26.89
N ARG A 185 7.52 -13.64 26.49
CA ARG A 185 6.71 -13.82 25.28
C ARG A 185 5.39 -13.07 25.37
N LEU A 186 4.66 -13.21 26.48
CA LEU A 186 3.37 -12.55 26.69
C LEU A 186 3.49 -11.02 26.78
N VAL A 187 4.56 -10.50 27.37
CA VAL A 187 4.87 -9.06 27.37
C VAL A 187 5.01 -8.53 25.93
N ARG A 188 5.70 -9.27 25.06
CA ARG A 188 5.83 -8.91 23.64
C ARG A 188 4.48 -8.93 22.92
N LEU A 189 3.66 -9.95 23.16
CA LEU A 189 2.31 -10.07 22.56
C LEU A 189 1.37 -8.95 23.03
N VAL A 190 1.39 -8.60 24.32
CA VAL A 190 0.64 -7.45 24.85
C VAL A 190 1.11 -6.15 24.17
N GLY A 191 2.41 -5.96 23.99
CA GLY A 191 2.98 -4.81 23.29
C GLY A 191 2.52 -4.73 21.84
N LEU A 192 2.59 -5.85 21.12
CA LEU A 192 2.15 -5.98 19.72
C LEU A 192 0.65 -5.68 19.59
N LYS A 193 -0.20 -6.27 20.43
CA LYS A 193 -1.65 -6.02 20.42
C LYS A 193 -2.01 -4.56 20.70
N ARG A 194 -1.33 -3.92 21.65
CA ARG A 194 -1.52 -2.47 21.92
C ARG A 194 -1.15 -1.62 20.71
N LYS A 195 -0.02 -1.90 20.06
CA LYS A 195 0.39 -1.18 18.86
C LYS A 195 -0.61 -1.38 17.71
N ALA A 196 -1.12 -2.60 17.53
CA ALA A 196 -2.13 -2.91 16.52
C ALA A 196 -3.44 -2.12 16.77
N LEU A 197 -3.95 -2.15 18.01
CA LEU A 197 -5.14 -1.40 18.40
C LEU A 197 -4.95 0.12 18.24
N SER A 198 -3.73 0.64 18.46
CA SER A 198 -3.44 2.07 18.29
C SER A 198 -3.43 2.51 16.83
N ILE A 199 -3.01 1.65 15.90
CA ILE A 199 -2.87 2.03 14.49
C ILE A 199 -4.12 1.72 13.67
N GLU A 200 -4.93 0.72 14.05
CA GLU A 200 -6.11 0.29 13.29
C GLU A 200 -7.05 1.46 12.92
N PRO A 201 -7.48 2.34 13.86
CA PRO A 201 -8.33 3.47 13.49
C PRO A 201 -7.68 4.46 12.51
N LEU A 202 -6.35 4.54 12.51
CA LEU A 202 -5.61 5.40 11.58
C LEU A 202 -5.56 4.78 10.17
N LEU A 203 -5.50 3.45 10.08
CA LEU A 203 -5.62 2.73 8.81
C LEU A 203 -7.01 2.90 8.21
N ASP A 204 -8.06 2.80 9.04
CA ASP A 204 -9.44 3.04 8.60
C ASP A 204 -9.64 4.49 8.13
N GLN A 205 -9.08 5.46 8.86
CA GLN A 205 -9.10 6.86 8.43
C GLN A 205 -8.40 7.05 7.08
N ALA A 206 -7.21 6.45 6.91
CA ALA A 206 -6.45 6.55 5.67
C ALA A 206 -7.23 5.92 4.50
N PHE A 207 -7.83 4.74 4.71
CA PHE A 207 -8.66 4.06 3.71
C PHE A 207 -9.86 4.91 3.31
N ASN A 208 -10.61 5.44 4.28
CA ASN A 208 -11.78 6.28 4.00
C ASN A 208 -11.39 7.57 3.26
N ALA A 209 -10.26 8.18 3.62
CA ALA A 209 -9.75 9.38 2.95
C ALA A 209 -9.30 9.10 1.50
N LEU A 210 -8.71 7.92 1.26
CA LEU A 210 -8.26 7.45 -0.06
C LEU A 210 -9.44 7.12 -0.97
N MET A 211 -10.47 6.47 -0.43
CA MET A 211 -11.65 6.01 -1.19
C MET A 211 -12.77 7.06 -1.28
N ALA A 212 -12.58 8.23 -0.66
CA ALA A 212 -13.56 9.31 -0.72
C ALA A 212 -13.89 9.69 -2.17
N GLY A 213 -15.18 9.59 -2.53
CA GLY A 213 -15.67 9.92 -3.86
C GLY A 213 -15.27 8.93 -4.97
N VAL A 214 -14.76 7.75 -4.63
CA VAL A 214 -14.62 6.64 -5.57
C VAL A 214 -15.93 5.87 -5.60
N ASP A 215 -16.62 5.89 -6.72
CA ASP A 215 -17.80 5.05 -6.94
C ASP A 215 -17.35 3.61 -7.24
N ALA A 216 -17.85 2.64 -6.48
CA ALA A 216 -17.52 1.21 -6.59
C ALA A 216 -18.62 0.43 -7.33
#